data_AF-A0A6A5EK50-F1
#
_entry.id   AF-A0A6A5EK50-F1
#
_cell.length_a   1.000
_cell.length_b   1.000
_cell.length_c   1.000
_cell.angle_alpha   90.00
_cell.angle_beta   90.00
_cell.angle_gamma   90.00
#
_symmetry.space_group_name_H-M   'P 1'
#
loop_
_entity.id
_entity.type
_entity.pdbx_description
1 polymer ?
#
loop_
_entity_poly.entity_id
_entity_poly.type
_entity_poly.pdbx_seq_one_letter_code
_entity_poly.pdbx_strand_id
1 'polypeptide(L)' 'MHRMPVESLEERTVEVLGLPAAVDEELLFLYFENKRRSGGGPLVSVEKKGDRAILVFEEAEAAAQVLFQKGTTFCIMWS' A
#
# COMPACT_ATOMS: atom_id res chain seq x y z
N MET A 1 29.14 8.42 12.90
CA MET A 1 28.18 8.74 11.82
C MET A 1 26.79 8.32 12.30
N HIS A 2 25.99 9.27 12.78
CA HIS A 2 24.56 9.00 13.00
C HIS A 2 23.95 8.84 11.61
N ARG A 3 23.60 7.61 11.26
CA ARG A 3 22.71 7.31 10.14
C ARG A 3 21.46 8.16 10.39
N MET A 4 21.27 9.23 9.61
CA MET A 4 19.96 9.85 9.52
C MET A 4 19.00 8.70 9.17
N PRO A 5 17.94 8.41 9.94
CA PRO A 5 16.86 7.63 9.41
C PRO A 5 16.19 8.56 8.41
N VAL A 6 16.75 8.64 7.20
CA VAL A 6 15.88 8.88 6.07
C VAL A 6 14.98 7.67 6.11
N GLU A 7 13.77 7.83 6.61
CA GLU A 7 12.68 6.90 6.34
C GLU A 7 12.63 6.80 4.83
N SER A 8 13.31 5.78 4.29
CA SER A 8 13.56 5.70 2.86
C SER A 8 12.19 5.69 2.21
N LEU A 9 12.00 6.51 1.18
CA LEU A 9 10.77 6.50 0.41
C LEU A 9 10.43 5.06 -0.02
N GLU A 10 11.45 4.25 -0.28
CA GLU A 10 11.36 2.83 -0.59
C GLU A 10 10.70 2.02 0.53
N GLU A 11 11.04 2.27 1.80
CA GLU A 11 10.46 1.57 2.97
C GLU A 11 8.99 1.97 3.21
N ARG A 12 8.56 3.08 2.63
CA ARG A 12 7.18 3.59 2.66
C ARG A 12 6.39 3.28 1.40
N THR A 13 7.02 2.66 0.41
CA THR A 13 6.41 2.41 -0.90
C THR A 13 5.98 0.95 -1.04
N VAL A 14 4.75 0.73 -1.49
CA VAL A 14 4.21 -0.60 -1.80
C VAL A 14 3.73 -0.62 -3.25
N GLU A 15 4.21 -1.59 -4.02
CA GLU A 15 3.67 -1.89 -5.34
C GLU A 15 2.58 -2.97 -5.21
N VAL A 16 1.41 -2.68 -5.75
CA VAL A 16 0.27 -3.59 -5.84
C VAL A 16 0.11 -3.99 -7.30
N LEU A 17 0.12 -5.29 -7.57
CA LEU A 17 0.03 -5.86 -8.93
C LEU A 17 -1.34 -6.52 -9.16
N GLY A 18 -1.70 -6.86 -10.39
CA GLY A 18 -2.91 -7.65 -10.68
C GLY A 18 -4.23 -6.98 -10.30
N LEU A 19 -4.28 -5.65 -10.33
CA LEU A 19 -5.48 -4.88 -10.02
C LEU A 19 -6.53 -5.03 -11.13
N PRO A 20 -7.81 -5.26 -10.78
CA PRO A 20 -8.90 -5.21 -11.73
C PRO A 20 -9.00 -3.83 -12.39
N ALA A 21 -9.43 -3.79 -13.66
CA ALA A 21 -9.59 -2.54 -14.40
C ALA A 21 -10.60 -1.58 -13.71
N ALA A 22 -11.60 -2.12 -13.03
CA ALA A 22 -12.64 -1.37 -12.33
C ALA A 22 -12.18 -0.71 -11.01
N VAL A 23 -11.03 -1.09 -10.47
CA VAL A 23 -10.48 -0.45 -9.26
C VAL A 23 -9.77 0.83 -9.66
N ASP A 24 -10.17 1.97 -9.12
CA ASP A 24 -9.50 3.25 -9.33
C ASP A 24 -8.60 3.62 -8.14
N GLU A 25 -7.92 4.76 -8.25
CA GLU A 25 -7.00 5.27 -7.22
C GLU A 25 -7.72 5.61 -5.92
N GLU A 26 -8.96 6.10 -5.99
CA GLU A 26 -9.76 6.45 -4.81
C GLU A 26 -10.13 5.20 -4.00
N LEU A 27 -10.57 4.12 -4.66
CA LEU A 27 -10.84 2.85 -3.99
C LEU A 27 -9.59 2.24 -3.34
N LEU A 28 -8.43 2.36 -4.00
CA LEU A 28 -7.15 1.94 -3.42
C LEU A 28 -6.81 2.79 -2.19
N PHE A 29 -6.98 4.10 -2.28
CA PHE A 29 -6.72 5.02 -1.18
C PHE A 29 -7.55 4.64 0.04
N LEU A 30 -8.88 4.53 -0.11
CA LEU A 30 -9.78 4.12 0.98
C LEU A 30 -9.43 2.76 1.59
N TYR A 31 -9.04 1.79 0.76
CA TYR A 31 -8.70 0.44 1.23
C TYR A 31 -7.41 0.42 2.05
N PHE A 32 -6.35 1.05 1.54
CA PHE A 32 -5.03 1.02 2.14
C PHE A 32 -4.87 2.00 3.32
N GLU A 33 -5.68 3.06 3.38
CA GLU A 33 -5.79 3.91 4.57
C GLU A 33 -6.51 3.22 5.73
N ASN A 34 -7.44 2.30 5.42
CA ASN A 34 -8.17 1.55 6.44
C ASN A 34 -7.30 0.45 7.08
N LYS A 35 -6.63 0.80 8.19
CA LYS A 35 -5.81 -0.11 9.00
C LYS A 35 -6.48 -1.45 9.35
N ARG A 36 -7.81 -1.47 9.50
CA ARG A 36 -8.56 -2.69 9.85
C ARG A 36 -8.75 -3.64 8.66
N ARG A 37 -8.72 -3.12 7.43
CA ARG A 37 -8.91 -3.89 6.19
C ARG A 37 -7.59 -4.35 5.59
N SER A 38 -6.60 -3.48 5.59
CA SER A 38 -5.33 -3.68 4.88
C SER A 38 -4.11 -3.78 5.80
N GLY A 39 -4.24 -3.38 7.07
CA GLY A 39 -3.09 -3.18 7.96
C GLY A 39 -2.32 -1.89 7.70
N GLY A 40 -2.73 -1.11 6.69
CA GLY A 40 -2.05 0.13 6.30
C GLY A 40 -2.36 1.31 7.21
N GLY A 41 -2.35 2.49 6.62
CA GLY A 41 -2.44 3.76 7.31
C GLY A 41 -2.41 4.93 6.31
N PRO A 42 -2.26 6.16 6.80
CA PRO A 42 -2.26 7.36 5.96
C PRO A 42 -1.34 7.25 4.75
N LEU A 43 -1.85 7.68 3.61
CA LEU A 43 -1.16 7.65 2.32
C LEU A 43 -0.78 9.07 1.90
N VAL A 44 0.45 9.21 1.42
CA VAL A 44 0.93 10.41 0.73
C VAL A 44 0.41 10.43 -0.70
N SER A 45 0.44 9.29 -1.40
CA SER A 45 0.00 9.21 -2.79
C SER A 45 -0.36 7.80 -3.22
N VAL A 46 -1.24 7.71 -4.22
CA VAL A 46 -1.55 6.50 -4.98
C VAL A 46 -1.41 6.84 -6.46
N GLU A 47 -0.64 6.06 -7.20
CA GLU A 47 -0.52 6.20 -8.66
C GLU A 47 -0.82 4.85 -9.32
N LYS A 48 -1.92 4.78 -10.08
CA LYS A 48 -2.33 3.56 -10.79
C LYS A 48 -1.90 3.61 -12.26
N LYS A 49 -1.28 2.53 -12.74
CA LYS A 49 -0.85 2.34 -14.13
C LYS A 49 -1.33 0.98 -14.65
N GLY A 50 -2.49 0.96 -15.30
CA GLY A 50 -3.06 -0.27 -15.84
C GLY A 50 -3.50 -1.24 -14.74
N ASP A 51 -2.79 -2.36 -14.61
CA ASP A 51 -3.04 -3.43 -13.64
C ASP A 51 -2.16 -3.32 -12.39
N ARG A 52 -1.38 -2.25 -12.24
CA ARG A 52 -0.55 -2.00 -11.06
C ARG A 52 -0.83 -0.65 -10.43
N ALA A 53 -0.49 -0.51 -9.15
CA ALA A 53 -0.47 0.76 -8.46
C ALA A 53 0.74 0.87 -7.53
N ILE A 54 1.27 2.08 -7.43
CA ILE A 54 2.30 2.46 -6.47
C ILE A 54 1.64 3.26 -5.36
N LEU A 55 1.80 2.78 -4.13
CA LEU A 55 1.28 3.41 -2.91
C LEU A 55 2.45 3.96 -2.12
N VAL A 56 2.36 5.19 -1.66
CA VAL A 56 3.33 5.79 -0.74
C VAL A 56 2.62 6.10 0.56
N PHE A 57 3.04 5.46 1.65
CA PHE A 57 2.53 5.69 2.99
C PHE A 57 3.25 6.87 3.65
N GLU A 58 2.59 7.52 4.61
CA GLU A 58 3.26 8.50 5.47
C GLU A 58 4.35 7.82 6.32
N GLU A 59 4.04 6.64 6.85
CA GLU A 59 4.85 5.89 7.82
C GLU A 59 5.36 4.56 7.25
N ALA A 60 6.64 4.23 7.48
CA ALA A 60 7.24 2.98 7.01
C ALA A 60 6.61 1.74 7.69
N GLU A 61 6.15 1.90 8.93
CA GLU A 61 5.45 0.83 9.64
C GLU A 61 4.15 0.42 8.90
N ALA A 62 3.39 1.38 8.36
CA ALA A 62 2.16 1.08 7.63
C ALA A 62 2.44 0.24 6.38
N ALA A 63 3.46 0.61 5.60
CA ALA A 63 3.91 -0.17 4.45
C ALA A 63 4.35 -1.59 4.86
N ALA A 64 5.15 -1.71 5.93
CA ALA A 64 5.58 -3.00 6.45
C ALA A 64 4.39 -3.87 6.89
N GLN A 65 3.42 -3.33 7.60
CA GLN A 65 2.22 -4.05 8.06
C GLN A 65 1.37 -4.57 6.90
N VAL A 66 1.22 -3.76 5.84
CA VAL A 66 0.54 -4.17 4.60
C VAL A 66 1.26 -5.36 3.96
N LEU A 67 2.60 -5.39 4.00
CA LEU A 67 3.41 -6.50 3.49
C LEU A 67 3.35 -7.72 4.42
N PHE A 68 3.31 -7.55 5.73
CA PHE A 68 3.21 -8.65 6.71
C PHE A 68 1.85 -9.35 6.69
N GLN A 69 0.75 -8.65 6.38
CA GLN A 69 -0.55 -9.28 6.17
C GLN A 69 -0.59 -10.22 4.96
N LYS A 70 0.42 -10.21 4.08
CA LYS A 70 0.50 -11.05 2.86
C LYS A 70 0.81 -12.52 3.13
N GLY A 71 0.58 -13.02 4.33
CA GLY A 71 0.35 -14.45 4.55
C GLY A 71 -1.06 -14.79 4.07
N THR A 72 -1.20 -15.17 2.79
CA THR A 72 -2.43 -15.63 2.08
C THR A 72 -2.97 -14.61 1.07
N THR A 73 -2.52 -14.78 -0.18
CA THR A 73 -3.38 -14.78 -1.37
C THR A 73 -4.09 -13.48 -1.77
N PHE A 74 -3.65 -12.98 -2.92
CA PHE A 74 -4.26 -11.95 -3.77
C PHE A 74 -5.72 -12.22 -4.24
N CYS A 75 -6.44 -13.14 -3.63
CA CYS A 75 -7.79 -13.55 -4.03
C CYS A 75 -8.60 -13.77 -2.77
N ILE A 76 -9.39 -12.77 -2.32
CA ILE A 76 -10.69 -12.91 -1.63
C ILE A 76 -11.02 -11.69 -0.76
N MET A 77 -11.04 -10.46 -1.28
CA MET A 77 -11.87 -9.39 -0.68
C MET A 77 -12.30 -8.36 -1.74
N TRP A 78 -12.75 -8.85 -2.90
CA TRP A 78 -13.65 -8.11 -3.78
C TRP A 78 -14.69 -9.11 -4.32
N SER A 79 -15.44 -9.70 -3.40
CA SER A 79 -16.75 -10.32 -3.58
C SER A 79 -17.52 -10.16 -2.28
#